data_AF-A0A9D7RQ96-F1
#
_entry.id   AF-A0A9D7RQ96-F1
#
_cell.length_a   1.000
_cell.length_b   1.000
_cell.length_c   1.000
_cell.angle_alpha   90.00
_cell.angle_beta   90.00
_cell.angle_gamma   90.00
#
_symmetry.space_group_name_H-M   'P 1'
#
loop_
_entity.id
_entity.type
_entity.pdbx_description
1 polymer ?
#
loop_
_entity_poly.entity_id
_entity_poly.type
_entity_poly.pdbx_seq_one_letter_code
_entity_poly.pdbx_strand_id
1 'polypeptide(L)'
;MSGHKNSGMLGNIALWGISGLGVVFFVMIMMGMDSGIDAGLYLTYLAFGIGILLAVLSGVMSLTQGGDIKSTLMPVGAFVVLFVISYVLADGSVKPEWNLSESASKLISTGLNMTGIAVLVAAGVAIYGGVKKIFN
;
A
#
# COMPACT_ATOMS: atom_id res chain seq x y z
N MET A 1 -22.95 -18.80 2.50
CA MET A 1 -22.86 -17.69 3.47
C MET A 1 -22.49 -18.27 4.83
N SER A 2 -21.23 -18.23 5.25
CA SER A 2 -20.82 -18.37 6.66
C SER A 2 -19.29 -18.43 6.76
N GLY A 3 -18.67 -17.27 6.90
CA GLY A 3 -17.23 -17.19 7.10
C GLY A 3 -16.74 -15.83 7.61
N HIS A 4 -17.66 -14.93 8.02
CA HIS A 4 -17.28 -13.81 8.87
C HIS A 4 -16.98 -14.41 10.24
N LYS A 5 -15.75 -14.92 10.40
CA LYS A 5 -15.18 -15.30 11.67
C LYS A 5 -15.38 -14.10 12.58
N ASN A 6 -16.27 -14.27 13.56
CA ASN A 6 -16.53 -13.32 14.64
C ASN A 6 -15.16 -12.83 15.11
N SER A 7 -14.81 -11.58 14.80
CA SER A 7 -13.65 -10.94 15.37
C SER A 7 -13.94 -10.92 16.86
N GLY A 8 -13.30 -11.82 17.61
CA GLY A 8 -13.35 -11.78 19.08
C GLY A 8 -13.04 -10.36 19.54
N MET A 9 -13.49 -9.97 20.73
CA MET A 9 -13.43 -8.58 21.25
C MET A 9 -12.20 -7.76 20.81
N LEU A 10 -11.01 -8.38 20.79
CA LEU A 10 -9.75 -7.83 20.29
C LEU A 10 -9.77 -7.31 18.84
N GLY A 11 -10.38 -8.05 17.90
CA GLY A 11 -10.45 -7.65 16.49
C GLY A 11 -11.35 -6.45 16.26
N ASN A 12 -12.46 -6.35 17.00
CA ASN A 12 -13.31 -5.16 16.96
C ASN A 12 -12.61 -3.96 17.59
N ILE A 13 -11.93 -4.14 18.73
CA ILE A 13 -11.15 -3.08 19.38
C ILE A 13 -10.03 -2.57 18.46
N ALA A 14 -9.32 -3.46 17.76
CA ALA A 14 -8.30 -3.08 16.79
C ALA A 14 -8.90 -2.31 15.60
N LEU A 15 -10.06 -2.75 15.08
CA LEU A 15 -10.75 -2.08 13.98
C LEU A 15 -11.16 -0.65 14.37
N TRP A 16 -11.77 -0.49 15.55
CA TRP A 16 -12.15 0.82 16.08
C TRP A 16 -10.94 1.69 16.36
N GLY A 17 -9.85 1.12 16.88
CA GLY A 17 -8.60 1.83 17.12
C GLY A 17 -7.97 2.39 15.83
N ILE A 18 -7.86 1.57 14.78
CA ILE A 18 -7.29 1.98 13.50
C ILE A 18 -8.20 3.00 12.81
N SER A 19 -9.52 2.77 12.82
CA SER A 19 -10.49 3.68 12.21
C SER A 19 -10.50 5.04 12.91
N GLY A 20 -10.47 5.04 14.24
CA GLY A 20 -10.40 6.27 15.04
C GLY A 20 -9.12 7.06 14.80
N LEU A 21 -7.97 6.37 14.76
CA LEU A 21 -6.67 6.99 14.47
C LEU A 21 -6.67 7.71 13.10
N GLY A 22 -7.24 7.08 12.07
CA GLY A 22 -7.37 7.68 10.74
C GLY A 22 -8.23 8.94 10.73
N VAL A 23 -9.36 8.93 11.44
CA VAL A 23 -10.24 10.12 11.56
C VAL A 23 -9.52 11.27 12.28
N VAL A 24 -8.75 10.97 13.34
CA VAL A 24 -7.97 11.98 14.06
C VAL A 24 -6.95 12.65 13.15
N PHE A 25 -6.16 11.88 12.39
CA PHE A 25 -5.20 12.48 11.45
C PHE A 25 -5.88 13.31 10.37
N PHE A 26 -7.01 12.84 9.83
CA PHE A 26 -7.78 13.60 8.86
C PHE A 26 -8.24 14.96 9.41
N VAL A 27 -8.80 14.98 10.63
CA VAL A 27 -9.23 16.22 11.28
C VAL A 27 -8.04 17.15 11.56
N MET A 28 -6.93 16.63 12.07
CA MET A 28 -5.73 17.44 12.34
C MET A 28 -5.18 18.11 11.07
N ILE A 29 -5.17 17.39 9.94
CA ILE A 29 -4.75 17.93 8.64
C ILE A 29 -5.72 19.00 8.16
N MET A 30 -7.04 18.77 8.25
CA MET A 30 -8.06 19.76 7.87
C MET A 30 -8.01 21.02 8.73
N MET A 31 -7.53 20.91 9.97
CA MET A 31 -7.31 22.03 10.89
C MET A 31 -5.97 22.75 10.65
N GLY A 32 -5.15 22.30 9.68
CA GLY A 32 -3.86 22.91 9.37
C GLY A 32 -2.79 22.68 10.45
N MET A 33 -2.93 21.64 11.27
CA MET A 33 -1.93 21.29 12.27
C MET A 33 -0.79 20.52 11.61
N ASP A 34 0.43 21.08 11.62
CA ASP A 34 1.63 20.42 11.05
C ASP A 34 1.88 19.04 11.67
N SER A 35 1.54 18.86 12.95
CA SER A 35 1.65 17.58 13.65
C SER A 35 0.78 16.47 13.06
N GLY A 36 -0.33 16.80 12.39
CA GLY A 36 -1.16 15.81 11.69
C GLY A 36 -0.46 15.24 10.45
N ILE A 37 0.27 16.09 9.73
CA ILE A 37 1.04 15.69 8.55
C ILE A 37 2.26 14.87 8.99
N ASP A 38 3.02 15.35 9.97
CA ASP A 38 4.21 14.66 10.47
C ASP A 38 3.87 13.28 11.04
N ALA A 39 2.82 13.18 11.85
CA ALA A 39 2.39 11.90 12.41
C ALA A 39 1.90 10.94 11.31
N GLY A 40 1.22 11.45 10.28
CA GLY A 40 0.81 10.67 9.11
C GLY A 40 2.01 10.14 8.31
N LEU A 41 3.05 10.95 8.13
CA LEU A 41 4.30 10.54 7.47
C LEU A 41 5.02 9.45 8.29
N TYR A 42 5.19 9.65 9.60
CA TYR A 42 5.81 8.65 10.47
C TYR A 42 5.06 7.32 10.45
N LEU A 43 3.73 7.36 10.53
CA LEU A 43 2.91 6.16 10.46
C LEU A 43 3.05 5.47 9.10
N THR A 44 3.09 6.22 8.01
CA THR A 44 3.28 5.68 6.66
C THR A 44 4.64 4.99 6.53
N TYR A 45 5.71 5.61 7.01
CA TYR A 45 7.04 5.00 7.01
C TYR A 45 7.10 3.72 7.84
N LEU A 46 6.46 3.72 9.02
CA LEU A 46 6.40 2.54 9.88
C LEU A 46 5.60 1.40 9.21
N ALA A 47 4.41 1.71 8.68
CA ALA A 47 3.56 0.73 8.01
C ALA A 47 4.22 0.15 6.76
N PHE A 48 4.90 0.99 5.97
CA PHE A 48 5.64 0.56 4.79
C PHE A 48 6.82 -0.35 5.18
N GLY A 49 7.58 0.02 6.22
CA GLY A 49 8.68 -0.79 6.74
C GLY A 49 8.21 -2.17 7.23
N ILE A 50 7.13 -2.21 8.01
CA ILE A 50 6.50 -3.46 8.44
C ILE A 50 6.00 -4.26 7.24
N GLY A 51 5.38 -3.61 6.25
CA GLY A 51 4.90 -4.25 5.03
C GLY A 51 6.02 -4.94 4.25
N ILE A 52 7.16 -4.29 4.07
CA ILE A 52 8.35 -4.90 3.44
C ILE A 52 8.84 -6.10 4.25
N LEU A 53 8.97 -5.95 5.57
CA LEU A 53 9.43 -7.03 6.44
C LEU A 53 8.52 -8.25 6.34
N LEU A 54 7.20 -8.06 6.43
CA LEU A 54 6.22 -9.13 6.30
C LEU A 54 6.27 -9.76 4.90
N ALA A 55 6.39 -8.96 3.84
CA ALA A 55 6.48 -9.48 2.48
C ALA A 55 7.72 -10.37 2.28
N VAL A 56 8.87 -9.94 2.79
CA VAL A 56 10.13 -10.72 2.73
C VAL A 56 10.00 -11.98 3.58
N LEU A 57 9.52 -11.87 4.82
CA LEU A 57 9.34 -13.02 5.72
C LEU A 57 8.37 -14.04 5.13
N SER A 58 7.23 -13.59 4.57
CA SER A 58 6.27 -14.45 3.90
C SER A 58 6.90 -15.15 2.69
N GLY A 59 7.66 -14.43 1.86
CA GLY A 59 8.37 -15.03 0.71
C GLY A 59 9.38 -16.11 1.13
N VAL A 60 10.20 -15.83 2.15
CA VAL A 60 11.18 -16.79 2.70
C VAL A 60 10.49 -17.98 3.34
N MET A 61 9.40 -17.76 4.10
CA MET A 61 8.62 -18.84 4.70
C MET A 61 7.98 -19.74 3.64
N SER A 62 7.41 -19.15 2.58
CA SER A 62 6.85 -19.92 1.46
C SER A 62 7.90 -20.80 0.78
N LEU A 63 9.13 -20.30 0.61
CA LEU A 63 10.20 -21.05 -0.06
C LEU A 63 10.80 -22.16 0.84
N THR A 64 10.96 -21.91 2.13
CA THR A 64 11.57 -22.87 3.08
C THR A 64 10.63 -24.00 3.47
N GLN A 65 9.31 -23.79 3.42
CA GLN A 65 8.31 -24.81 3.78
C GLN A 65 7.85 -25.66 2.59
N GLY A 66 8.56 -25.62 1.46
CA GLY A 66 8.21 -26.39 0.26
C GLY A 66 6.97 -25.87 -0.47
N GLY A 67 6.62 -24.59 -0.28
CA GLY A 67 5.55 -23.95 -1.04
C GLY A 67 5.89 -23.83 -2.52
N ASP A 68 4.85 -23.77 -3.36
CA ASP A 68 5.02 -23.56 -4.80
C ASP A 68 5.75 -22.23 -5.04
N ILE A 69 6.92 -22.29 -5.68
CA ILE A 69 7.71 -21.10 -6.01
C ILE A 69 6.90 -20.06 -6.80
N LYS A 70 5.91 -20.49 -7.59
CA LYS A 70 5.00 -19.60 -8.33
C LYS A 70 4.21 -18.69 -7.39
N SER A 71 3.89 -19.13 -6.18
CA SER A 71 3.16 -18.34 -5.19
C SER A 71 3.96 -17.13 -4.69
N THR A 72 5.29 -17.19 -4.74
CA THR A 72 6.19 -16.07 -4.41
C THR A 72 6.63 -15.32 -5.67
N LEU A 73 6.91 -16.03 -6.76
CA LEU A 73 7.41 -15.44 -7.99
C LEU A 73 6.35 -14.58 -8.70
N MET A 74 5.08 -14.95 -8.63
CA MET A 74 4.00 -14.22 -9.30
C MET A 74 3.76 -12.83 -8.70
N PRO A 75 3.62 -12.66 -7.36
CA PRO A 75 3.57 -11.34 -6.74
C PRO A 75 4.81 -10.49 -7.03
N VAL A 76 6.01 -11.09 -6.94
CA VAL A 76 7.27 -10.38 -7.19
C VAL A 76 7.37 -9.93 -8.65
N GLY A 77 7.04 -10.82 -9.60
CA GLY A 77 7.02 -10.50 -11.02
C GLY A 77 6.00 -9.40 -11.36
N ALA A 78 4.80 -9.47 -10.79
CA ALA A 78 3.78 -8.43 -10.95
C ALA A 78 4.26 -7.08 -10.39
N PHE A 79 4.93 -7.08 -9.24
CA PHE A 79 5.51 -5.88 -8.66
C PHE A 79 6.59 -5.25 -9.56
N VAL A 80 7.48 -6.06 -10.14
CA VAL A 80 8.52 -5.60 -11.07
C VAL A 80 7.91 -5.01 -12.34
N VAL A 81 6.92 -5.67 -12.94
CA VAL A 81 6.22 -5.16 -14.13
C VAL A 81 5.57 -3.81 -13.82
N LEU A 82 4.90 -3.71 -12.67
CA LEU A 82 4.27 -2.47 -12.24
C LEU A 82 5.29 -1.35 -12.02
N PHE A 83 6.45 -1.67 -11.43
CA PHE A 83 7.54 -0.71 -11.25
C PHE A 83 8.06 -0.19 -12.60
N VAL A 84 8.29 -1.08 -13.57
CA VAL A 84 8.76 -0.69 -14.91
C VAL A 84 7.75 0.23 -15.60
N ILE A 85 6.47 -0.12 -15.59
CA ILE A 85 5.40 0.73 -16.16
C ILE A 85 5.43 2.10 -15.48
N SER A 86 5.48 2.12 -14.16
CA SER A 86 5.46 3.35 -13.37
C SER A 86 6.70 4.22 -13.61
N TYR A 87 7.87 3.60 -13.82
CA TYR A 87 9.13 4.28 -14.09
C TYR A 87 9.19 4.87 -15.51
N VAL A 88 8.58 4.20 -16.48
CA VAL A 88 8.44 4.73 -17.85
C VAL A 88 7.48 5.91 -17.87
N LEU A 89 6.38 5.86 -17.10
CA LEU A 89 5.44 6.97 -16.94
C LEU A 89 5.98 8.10 -16.05
N ALA A 90 7.04 7.84 -15.28
CA ALA A 90 7.61 8.83 -14.37
C ALA A 90 8.41 9.90 -15.13
N ASP A 91 7.98 11.14 -14.95
CA ASP A 91 8.72 12.30 -15.40
C ASP A 91 9.87 12.61 -14.42
N GLY A 92 11.05 12.95 -14.95
CA GLY A 92 12.23 13.35 -14.19
C GLY A 92 12.33 14.86 -13.93
N SER A 93 11.30 15.62 -14.32
CA SER A 93 11.24 17.07 -14.17
C SER A 93 11.54 17.50 -12.75
N VAL A 94 12.71 18.12 -12.57
CA VAL A 94 13.19 18.64 -11.29
C VAL A 94 12.30 19.80 -10.88
N LYS A 95 11.56 19.64 -9.77
CA LYS A 95 10.87 20.78 -9.16
C LYS A 95 11.92 21.67 -8.48
N PRO A 96 12.04 22.97 -8.87
CA PRO A 96 13.06 23.87 -8.33
C PRO A 96 13.03 24.01 -6.81
N GLU A 97 11.86 23.81 -6.19
CA GLU A 97 11.64 23.93 -4.75
C GLU A 97 12.38 22.88 -3.90
N TRP A 98 12.76 21.73 -4.46
CA TRP A 98 13.20 20.57 -3.64
C TRP A 98 14.69 20.25 -3.80
N ASN A 99 15.40 20.95 -4.70
CA ASN A 99 16.84 20.80 -4.96
C ASN A 99 17.31 19.32 -5.07
N LEU A 100 16.44 18.45 -5.60
CA LEU A 100 16.69 17.03 -5.78
C LEU A 100 17.42 16.78 -7.09
N SER A 101 18.27 15.76 -7.15
CA SER A 101 18.80 15.25 -8.42
C SER A 101 17.66 14.72 -9.30
N GLU A 102 17.74 14.90 -10.62
CA GLU A 102 16.81 14.34 -11.61
C GLU A 102 16.48 12.86 -11.34
N SER A 103 17.50 12.07 -11.00
CA SER A 103 17.34 10.64 -10.69
C SER A 103 16.49 10.40 -9.43
N ALA A 104 16.67 11.21 -8.39
CA ALA A 104 15.90 11.08 -7.16
C ALA A 104 14.44 11.52 -7.39
N SER A 105 14.24 12.61 -8.14
CA SER A 105 12.90 13.09 -8.49
C SER A 105 12.13 12.05 -9.31
N LYS A 106 12.78 11.41 -10.28
CA LYS A 106 12.18 10.35 -11.09
C LYS A 106 11.78 9.13 -10.26
N LEU A 107 12.58 8.73 -9.26
CA LEU A 107 12.24 7.61 -8.37
C LEU A 107 11.05 7.93 -7.47
N ILE A 108 10.97 9.15 -6.94
CA ILE A 108 9.81 9.60 -6.15
C ILE A 108 8.54 9.61 -7.02
N SER A 109 8.64 10.17 -8.22
CA SER A 109 7.57 10.18 -9.23
C SER A 109 7.13 8.76 -9.61
N THR A 110 8.08 7.84 -9.75
CA THR A 110 7.81 6.41 -9.97
C THR A 110 7.00 5.81 -8.83
N GLY A 111 7.39 6.05 -7.58
CA GLY A 111 6.67 5.54 -6.40
C GLY A 111 5.24 6.07 -6.30
N LEU A 112 5.04 7.35 -6.63
CA LEU A 112 3.72 7.96 -6.66
C LEU A 112 2.83 7.34 -7.76
N ASN A 113 3.36 7.23 -8.98
CA ASN A 113 2.67 6.58 -10.10
C ASN A 113 2.32 5.13 -9.79
N MET A 114 3.26 4.39 -9.21
CA MET A 114 3.08 2.99 -8.83
C MET A 114 1.94 2.81 -7.83
N THR A 115 1.90 3.66 -6.80
CA THR A 115 0.83 3.65 -5.81
C THR A 115 -0.51 4.00 -6.45
N GLY A 116 -0.54 5.01 -7.32
CA GLY A 116 -1.76 5.42 -8.04
C GLY A 116 -2.33 4.30 -8.92
N ILE A 117 -1.49 3.65 -9.73
CA ILE A 117 -1.92 2.53 -10.58
C ILE A 117 -2.39 1.36 -9.71
N ALA A 118 -1.67 1.03 -8.64
CA ALA A 118 -2.06 -0.04 -7.73
C ALA A 118 -3.45 0.22 -7.10
N VAL A 119 -3.74 1.45 -6.69
CA VAL A 119 -5.04 1.85 -6.15
C VAL A 119 -6.14 1.69 -7.20
N LEU A 120 -5.90 2.13 -8.44
CA LEU A 120 -6.88 1.98 -9.54
C LEU A 120 -7.16 0.50 -9.85
N VAL A 121 -6.13 -0.33 -9.93
CA VAL A 121 -6.25 -1.77 -10.15
C VAL A 121 -7.00 -2.43 -8.99
N ALA A 122 -6.64 -2.11 -7.75
CA ALA A 122 -7.28 -2.66 -6.56
C ALA A 122 -8.77 -2.29 -6.49
N ALA A 123 -9.11 -1.03 -6.77
CA ALA A 123 -10.50 -0.58 -6.83
C ALA A 123 -11.27 -1.34 -7.92
N GLY A 124 -10.70 -1.50 -9.11
CA GLY A 124 -11.32 -2.25 -10.21
C GLY A 124 -11.57 -3.72 -9.85
N VAL A 125 -10.58 -4.39 -9.24
CA VAL A 125 -10.71 -5.78 -8.78
C VAL A 125 -11.75 -5.91 -7.67
N ALA A 126 -11.78 -4.97 -6.71
CA ALA A 126 -12.75 -4.97 -5.63
C ALA A 126 -14.19 -4.80 -6.14
N ILE A 127 -14.41 -3.88 -7.09
CA ILE A 127 -15.71 -3.68 -7.73
C ILE A 127 -16.12 -4.93 -8.50
N TYR A 128 -15.23 -5.49 -9.33
CA TYR A 128 -15.51 -6.72 -10.07
C TYR A 128 -15.85 -7.88 -9.14
N GLY A 129 -15.09 -8.04 -8.04
CA GLY A 129 -15.36 -9.06 -7.02
C GLY A 129 -16.71 -8.87 -6.34
N GLY A 130 -17.10 -7.62 -6.05
CA GLY A 130 -18.41 -7.28 -5.49
C GLY A 130 -19.55 -7.57 -6.45
N VAL A 131 -19.43 -7.14 -7.71
CA VAL A 131 -20.43 -7.36 -8.76
C VAL A 131 -20.60 -8.86 -9.04
N LYS A 132 -19.50 -9.61 -9.24
CA LYS A 132 -19.56 -11.04 -9.51
C LYS A 132 -20.28 -11.81 -8.41
N LYS A 133 -20.12 -11.42 -7.14
CA LYS A 133 -20.77 -12.05 -5.98
C LYS A 133 -22.28 -11.77 -5.90
N ILE A 134 -22.78 -10.75 -6.59
CA ILE A 134 -24.21 -10.46 -6.68
C ILE A 134 -24.85 -11.28 -7.80
N PHE A 135 -24.10 -11.54 -8.88
CA PHE A 135 -24.60 -12.24 -10.07
C PHE A 135 -24.29 -13.75 -10.09
N ASN A 136 -23.46 -14.25 -9.18
CA ASN A 136 -23.06 -15.67 -9.05
C ASN A 136 -22.92 -16.05 -7.57
#